data_AF-A0A317LLM1-F1
#
_entry.id   AF-A0A317LLM1-F1
#
_cell.length_a   1.000
_cell.length_b   1.000
_cell.length_c   1.000
_cell.angle_alpha   90.00
_cell.angle_beta   90.00
_cell.angle_gamma   90.00
#
_symmetry.space_group_name_H-M   'P 1'
#
loop_
_entity.id
_entity.type
_entity.pdbx_description
1 polymer ?
#
loop_
_entity_poly.entity_id
_entity_poly.type
_entity_poly.pdbx_seq_one_letter_code
_entity_poly.pdbx_strand_id
1 'polypeptide(L)'
;MTHPNTTGRHRRPTKHRPQVRRTHEMTPDGFAWVYRVHCSPGCDTGFEPRFAKNAAAADRLEHLEEVAPPASERCRDPHKHRTRPHDHCPLCAGQLPLPGLEGLDAGGAVSLPLT
;
A
#
# COMPACT_ATOMS: atom_id res chain seq x y z
N MET A 1 -33.37 -31.67 -12.84
CA MET A 1 -32.57 -30.50 -13.26
C MET A 1 -32.03 -29.87 -11.99
N THR A 2 -30.76 -30.09 -11.69
CA THR A 2 -30.13 -29.74 -10.41
C THR A 2 -29.42 -28.39 -10.58
N HIS A 3 -29.91 -27.34 -9.93
CA HIS A 3 -29.23 -26.05 -9.95
C HIS A 3 -27.94 -26.14 -9.12
N PRO A 4 -26.77 -25.74 -9.65
CA PRO A 4 -25.55 -25.68 -8.85
C PRO A 4 -25.70 -24.60 -7.78
N ASN A 5 -25.57 -25.02 -6.53
CA ASN A 5 -25.58 -24.15 -5.36
C ASN A 5 -24.27 -23.36 -5.32
N THR A 6 -24.22 -22.22 -6.02
CA THR A 6 -23.13 -21.25 -5.94
C THR A 6 -23.22 -20.58 -4.58
N THR A 7 -22.66 -21.23 -3.55
CA THR A 7 -22.32 -20.57 -2.29
C THR A 7 -21.19 -19.59 -2.55
N GLY A 8 -21.52 -18.46 -3.17
CA GLY A 8 -20.65 -17.31 -3.29
C GLY A 8 -20.37 -16.79 -1.89
N ARG A 9 -19.36 -17.35 -1.22
CA ARG A 9 -18.75 -16.71 -0.06
C ARG A 9 -18.35 -15.33 -0.56
N HIS A 10 -19.02 -14.29 -0.09
CA HIS A 10 -18.64 -12.91 -0.31
C HIS A 10 -17.16 -12.79 0.07
N ARG A 11 -16.25 -12.80 -0.93
CA ARG A 11 -14.83 -12.58 -0.68
C ARG A 11 -14.77 -11.17 -0.14
N ARG A 12 -14.42 -11.06 1.15
CA ARG A 12 -14.11 -9.77 1.73
C ARG A 12 -13.03 -9.15 0.86
N PRO A 13 -13.12 -7.85 0.52
CA PRO A 13 -12.09 -7.18 -0.24
C PRO A 13 -10.72 -7.47 0.38
N THR A 14 -9.78 -7.95 -0.41
CA THR A 14 -8.41 -8.21 0.05
C THR A 14 -7.82 -6.88 0.48
N LYS A 15 -7.47 -6.76 1.76
CA LYS A 15 -6.84 -5.55 2.28
C LYS A 15 -5.36 -5.59 1.92
N HIS A 16 -4.93 -4.88 0.88
CA HIS A 16 -3.52 -4.82 0.52
C HIS A 16 -2.72 -4.01 1.56
N ARG A 17 -1.69 -4.64 2.13
CA ARG A 17 -0.75 -4.03 3.10
C ARG A 17 0.69 -4.38 2.70
N PRO A 18 1.19 -3.88 1.57
CA PRO A 18 2.54 -4.16 1.12
C PRO A 18 3.58 -3.60 2.09
N GLN A 19 4.54 -4.44 2.48
CA GLN A 19 5.64 -4.13 3.39
C GLN A 19 6.96 -4.50 2.74
N VAL A 20 7.95 -3.61 2.84
CA VAL A 20 9.33 -3.92 2.46
C VAL A 20 9.99 -4.68 3.60
N ARG A 21 10.45 -5.90 3.32
CA ARG A 21 11.26 -6.72 4.24
C ARG A 21 12.66 -6.84 3.69
N ARG A 22 13.64 -6.99 4.60
CA ARG A 22 15.03 -7.26 4.23
C ARG A 22 15.43 -8.65 4.69
N THR A 23 16.12 -9.37 3.84
CA THR A 23 16.75 -10.66 4.10
C THR A 23 18.22 -10.57 3.74
N HIS A 24 19.05 -11.40 4.36
CA HIS A 24 20.46 -11.50 4.04
C HIS A 24 20.64 -12.76 3.20
N GLU A 25 21.04 -12.62 1.94
CA GLU A 25 21.11 -13.71 0.97
C GLU A 25 22.54 -13.79 0.39
N MET A 26 22.97 -15.00 0.06
CA MET A 26 24.23 -15.22 -0.66
C MET A 26 24.00 -14.95 -2.15
N THR A 27 24.82 -14.08 -2.72
CA THR A 27 24.84 -13.75 -4.16
C THR A 27 26.18 -14.18 -4.77
N PRO A 28 26.33 -14.19 -6.10
CA PRO A 28 27.62 -14.46 -6.75
C PRO A 28 28.76 -13.56 -6.25
N ASP A 29 28.45 -12.33 -5.85
CA ASP A 29 29.41 -11.33 -5.33
C ASP A 29 29.62 -11.43 -3.81
N GLY A 30 29.01 -12.42 -3.15
CA GLY A 30 29.04 -12.62 -1.70
C GLY A 30 27.71 -12.29 -1.02
N PHE A 31 27.73 -12.06 0.29
CA PHE A 31 26.52 -11.78 1.04
C PHE A 31 26.01 -10.36 0.81
N ALA A 32 24.73 -10.23 0.47
CA ALA A 32 24.08 -8.95 0.26
C ALA A 32 22.74 -8.85 0.99
N TRP A 33 22.36 -7.62 1.33
CA TRP A 33 21.00 -7.33 1.78
C TRP A 33 20.08 -7.30 0.56
N VAL A 34 19.03 -8.12 0.62
CA VAL A 34 17.98 -8.19 -0.38
C VAL A 34 16.70 -7.64 0.22
N TYR A 35 16.04 -6.74 -0.49
CA TYR A 35 14.78 -6.14 -0.12
C TYR A 35 13.66 -6.73 -0.99
N ARG A 36 12.60 -7.23 -0.36
CA ARG A 36 11.43 -7.78 -1.05
C ARG A 36 10.17 -7.12 -0.51
N VAL A 37 9.22 -6.84 -1.40
CA VAL A 37 7.88 -6.41 -1.01
C VAL A 37 7.03 -7.64 -0.73
N HIS A 38 6.30 -7.61 0.38
CA HIS A 38 5.33 -8.64 0.75
C HIS A 38 3.98 -7.98 0.96
N CYS A 39 2.97 -8.40 0.20
CA CYS A 39 1.59 -7.96 0.41
C CYS A 39 0.83 -8.88 1.38
N SER A 40 -0.41 -8.51 1.70
CA SER A 40 -1.29 -9.30 2.56
C SER A 40 -1.65 -10.64 1.92
N PRO A 41 -1.96 -11.67 2.73
CA PRO A 41 -2.47 -12.94 2.22
C PRO A 41 -3.68 -12.75 1.31
N GLY A 42 -3.67 -13.43 0.16
CA GLY A 42 -4.69 -13.30 -0.89
C GLY A 42 -4.40 -12.24 -1.95
N CYS A 43 -3.22 -11.62 -1.90
CA CYS A 43 -2.63 -10.87 -3.00
C CYS A 43 -1.49 -11.72 -3.59
N ASP A 44 -1.63 -12.07 -4.88
CA ASP A 44 -0.72 -12.99 -5.56
C ASP A 44 0.35 -12.25 -6.38
N THR A 45 0.53 -10.94 -6.16
CA THR A 45 1.55 -10.14 -6.83
C THR A 45 2.95 -10.63 -6.43
N GLY A 46 3.71 -11.08 -7.43
CA GLY A 46 5.11 -11.45 -7.28
C GLY A 46 6.00 -10.21 -7.34
N PHE A 47 6.85 -10.03 -6.34
CA PHE A 47 7.82 -8.94 -6.31
C PHE A 47 9.23 -9.48 -6.48
N GLU A 48 9.96 -8.88 -7.41
CA GLU A 48 11.36 -9.20 -7.60
C GLU A 48 12.21 -8.68 -6.44
N PRO A 49 13.26 -9.41 -6.04
CA PRO A 49 14.21 -8.93 -5.06
C PRO A 49 14.99 -7.70 -5.56
N ARG A 50 15.16 -6.72 -4.69
CA ARG A 50 15.93 -5.49 -4.95
C ARG A 50 17.12 -5.41 -4.01
N PHE A 51 18.28 -4.95 -4.51
CA PHE A 51 19.45 -4.70 -3.67
C PHE A 51 19.46 -3.30 -3.05
N ALA A 52 18.61 -2.39 -3.55
CA ALA A 52 18.43 -1.06 -2.99
C ALA A 52 17.06 -0.94 -2.31
N LYS A 53 17.05 -0.44 -1.06
CA LYS A 53 15.81 -0.23 -0.29
C LYS A 53 14.82 0.68 -1.02
N ASN A 54 15.31 1.74 -1.66
CA ASN A 54 14.46 2.70 -2.37
C ASN A 54 13.77 2.08 -3.60
N ALA A 55 14.43 1.13 -4.28
CA ALA A 55 13.80 0.40 -5.38
C ALA A 55 12.64 -0.47 -4.88
N ALA A 56 12.83 -1.23 -3.79
CA ALA A 56 11.73 -1.99 -3.19
C ALA A 56 10.62 -1.09 -2.63
N ALA A 57 10.96 0.12 -2.16
CA ALA A 57 9.97 1.10 -1.75
C ALA A 57 9.15 1.64 -2.94
N ALA A 58 9.78 1.82 -4.11
CA ALA A 58 9.09 2.19 -5.35
C ALA A 58 8.15 1.09 -5.81
N ASP A 59 8.59 -0.19 -5.84
CA ASP A 59 7.72 -1.33 -6.17
C ASP A 59 6.50 -1.41 -5.23
N ARG A 60 6.70 -1.11 -3.94
CA ARG A 60 5.61 -1.03 -2.96
C ARG A 60 4.61 0.06 -3.31
N LEU A 61 5.07 1.23 -3.76
CA LEU A 61 4.20 2.36 -4.12
C LEU A 61 3.44 2.06 -5.41
N GLU A 62 4.12 1.54 -6.43
CA GLU A 62 3.50 1.11 -7.69
C GLU A 62 2.40 0.07 -7.44
N HIS A 63 2.67 -0.94 -6.61
CA HIS A 63 1.65 -1.92 -6.24
C HIS A 63 0.48 -1.31 -5.48
N LEU A 64 0.73 -0.34 -4.60
CA LEU A 64 -0.36 0.38 -3.93
C LEU A 64 -1.24 1.11 -4.95
N GLU A 65 -0.65 1.77 -5.95
CA GLU A 65 -1.37 2.47 -7.01
C GLU A 65 -2.17 1.52 -7.89
N GLU A 66 -1.62 0.36 -8.26
CA GLU A 66 -2.29 -0.66 -9.06
C GLU A 66 -3.55 -1.20 -8.37
N VAL A 67 -3.45 -1.50 -7.07
CA VAL A 67 -4.56 -2.07 -6.30
C VAL A 67 -5.47 -1.01 -5.68
N ALA A 68 -5.21 0.26 -5.95
CA ALA A 68 -6.04 1.34 -5.41
C ALA A 68 -7.42 1.34 -6.09
N PRO A 69 -8.49 1.61 -5.33
CA PRO A 69 -9.80 1.88 -5.92
C PRO A 69 -9.74 3.04 -6.93
N PRO A 70 -10.72 3.11 -7.86
CA PRO A 70 -10.81 4.24 -8.79
C PRO A 70 -10.88 5.56 -8.03
N ALA A 71 -10.37 6.64 -8.64
CA ALA A 71 -10.21 7.94 -7.97
C ALA A 71 -11.49 8.48 -7.33
N SER A 72 -12.66 8.19 -7.91
CA SER A 72 -13.99 8.55 -7.38
C SER A 72 -14.34 7.85 -6.07
N GLU A 73 -13.74 6.70 -5.80
CA GLU A 73 -13.94 5.86 -4.61
C GLU A 73 -12.79 5.99 -3.60
N ARG A 74 -11.71 6.70 -3.96
CA ARG A 74 -10.62 6.99 -3.04
C ARG A 74 -11.08 7.98 -1.98
N CYS A 75 -10.68 7.71 -0.74
CA CYS A 75 -10.98 8.62 0.35
C CYS A 75 -10.25 9.96 0.18
N ARG A 76 -11.01 11.05 0.29
CA ARG A 76 -10.48 12.42 0.20
C ARG A 76 -9.76 12.89 1.48
N ASP A 77 -10.07 12.26 2.62
CA ASP A 77 -9.51 12.63 3.91
C ASP A 77 -9.13 11.37 4.72
N PRO A 78 -7.87 10.92 4.65
CA PRO A 78 -7.40 9.72 5.34
C PRO A 78 -7.51 9.81 6.87
N HIS A 79 -7.48 11.03 7.45
CA HIS A 79 -7.48 11.27 8.89
C HIS A 79 -8.87 11.23 9.53
N LYS A 80 -9.92 11.48 8.74
CA LYS A 80 -11.32 11.35 9.22
C LYS A 80 -11.80 9.91 9.33
N HIS A 81 -11.02 8.94 8.88
CA HIS A 81 -11.39 7.55 9.05
C HIS A 81 -11.26 7.13 10.51
N ARG A 82 -12.27 6.43 11.01
CA ARG A 82 -12.17 5.65 12.25
C ARG A 82 -11.30 4.40 12.03
N THR A 83 -10.05 4.59 11.63
CA THR A 83 -9.03 3.55 11.72
C THR A 83 -8.23 3.72 12.99
N ARG A 84 -7.62 2.64 13.47
CA ARG A 84 -6.69 2.75 14.60
C ARG A 84 -5.51 3.63 14.17
N PRO A 85 -4.83 4.34 15.08
CA PRO A 85 -3.69 5.19 14.74
C PRO A 85 -2.55 4.46 14.00
N HIS A 86 -2.44 3.15 14.17
CA HIS A 86 -1.47 2.27 13.49
C HIS A 86 -2.06 1.51 12.28
N ASP A 87 -3.35 1.68 11.98
CA ASP A 87 -4.01 1.05 10.84
C ASP A 87 -4.17 2.06 9.71
N HIS A 88 -3.74 1.66 8.51
CA HIS A 88 -4.10 2.37 7.29
C HIS A 88 -5.57 2.14 6.95
N CYS A 89 -6.23 3.17 6.40
CA CYS A 89 -7.61 3.06 5.94
C CYS A 89 -7.74 1.94 4.90
N PRO A 90 -8.70 1.02 5.05
CA PRO A 90 -8.85 -0.11 4.13
C PRO A 90 -9.35 0.30 2.74
N LEU A 91 -9.87 1.52 2.58
CA LEU A 91 -10.34 2.06 1.29
C LEU A 91 -9.22 2.78 0.54
N CYS A 92 -8.30 3.44 1.23
CA CYS A 92 -7.19 4.13 0.58
C CYS A 92 -5.82 3.53 0.87
N ALA A 93 -5.68 2.43 1.62
CA ALA A 93 -4.43 1.73 1.92
C ALA A 93 -3.21 2.59 2.31
N GLY A 94 -3.42 3.82 2.81
CA GLY A 94 -2.33 4.78 3.06
C GLY A 94 -1.75 5.42 1.80
N GLN A 95 -2.58 5.59 0.76
CA GLN A 95 -2.27 6.26 -0.50
C GLN A 95 -1.80 7.70 -0.28
N LEU A 96 -0.96 8.15 -1.22
CA LEU A 96 -0.51 9.53 -1.40
C LEU A 96 -1.73 10.47 -1.51
N PRO A 97 -1.59 11.74 -1.09
CA PRO A 97 -2.62 12.75 -1.28
C PRO A 97 -3.08 12.80 -2.75
N LEU A 98 -4.38 13.04 -2.97
CA LEU A 98 -4.91 13.22 -4.32
C LEU A 98 -4.21 14.41 -5.01
N PRO A 99 -4.12 14.43 -6.35
CA PRO A 99 -3.63 15.59 -7.08
C PRO A 99 -4.35 16.87 -6.65
N GLY A 100 -3.61 17.87 -6.15
CA GLY A 100 -4.13 19.11 -5.56
C GLY A 100 -4.32 19.13 -4.03
N LEU A 101 -3.99 18.03 -3.33
CA LEU A 101 -4.05 17.91 -1.86
C LEU A 101 -2.69 17.58 -1.21
N GLU A 102 -1.58 17.76 -1.94
CA GLU A 102 -0.22 17.37 -1.55
C GLU A 102 0.34 18.17 -0.36
N GLY A 103 -0.34 19.23 0.08
CA GLY A 103 0.04 20.05 1.23
C GLY A 103 -0.56 19.62 2.57
N LEU A 104 -1.35 18.55 2.60
CA LEU A 104 -2.02 18.06 3.82
C LEU A 104 -1.18 17.05 4.63
N ASP A 105 0.07 16.79 4.21
CA ASP A 105 0.94 15.82 4.86
C ASP A 105 1.36 16.23 6.27
N ALA A 106 1.41 15.24 7.16
CA ALA A 106 1.60 15.36 8.60
C ALA A 106 2.91 16.07 8.99
N GLY A 107 2.85 17.38 9.28
CA GLY A 107 3.92 18.13 9.94
C GLY A 107 4.14 19.57 9.49
N GLY A 108 3.46 20.03 8.43
CA GLY A 108 3.56 21.42 7.99
C GLY A 108 2.70 22.34 8.85
N ALA A 109 3.31 23.02 9.82
CA ALA A 109 2.74 24.25 10.35
C ALA A 109 2.41 25.17 9.15
N VAL A 110 1.12 25.41 8.92
CA VAL A 110 0.67 26.43 7.99
C VAL A 110 1.17 27.76 8.54
N SER A 111 2.32 28.23 8.06
CA SER A 111 2.78 29.58 8.32
C SER A 111 1.86 30.48 7.50
N LEU A 112 0.75 30.90 8.11
CA LEU A 112 -0.05 31.99 7.60
C LEU A 112 0.85 33.24 7.55
N PRO A 113 0.84 34.02 6.45
CA PRO A 113 1.54 35.29 6.44
C PRO A 113 0.90 36.20 7.50
N LEU A 114 1.71 36.66 8.46
CA LEU A 114 1.32 37.76 9.34
C LEU A 114 1.08 38.99 8.46
N THR A 115 -0.18 39.36 8.31
CA THR A 115 -0.59 40.71 7.87
C THR A 115 -0.37 41.72 8.98
#